data_AF-A0A2V8NVW1-F1
#
_entry.id   AF-A0A2V8NVW1-F1
#
_cell.length_a   1.000
_cell.length_b   1.000
_cell.length_c   1.000
_cell.angle_alpha   90.00
_cell.angle_beta   90.00
_cell.angle_gamma   90.00
#
_symmetry.space_group_name_H-M   'P 1'
#
loop_
_entity.id
_entity.type
_entity.pdbx_description
1 polymer ?
#
loop_
_entity_poly.entity_id
_entity_poly.type
_entity_poly.pdbx_seq_one_letter_code
_entity_poly.pdbx_strand_id
1 'polypeptide(L)' 'MDVCLVIKQRLDELGLEQKDLATAAEVTESYISQLLARKKLPPAPDRTDIYEKMAKFLKLPSDRLSKLADHQRREEL' A
#
# COMPACT_ATOMS: atom_id res chain seq x y z
N MET A 1 -3.27 -11.79 -6.07
CA MET A 1 -2.09 -10.93 -5.83
C MET A 1 -2.50 -9.85 -4.86
N ASP A 2 -1.65 -9.48 -3.92
CA ASP A 2 -2.07 -8.80 -2.68
C ASP A 2 -1.36 -7.43 -2.54
N VAL A 3 -1.99 -6.45 -1.88
CA VAL A 3 -1.50 -5.06 -1.81
C VAL A 3 -0.07 -5.01 -1.27
N CYS A 4 0.21 -5.80 -0.24
CA CYS A 4 1.50 -5.85 0.42
C CYS A 4 2.62 -6.32 -0.52
N LEU A 5 2.37 -7.36 -1.34
CA LEU A 5 3.33 -7.85 -2.32
C LEU A 5 3.62 -6.78 -3.37
N VAL A 6 2.60 -6.11 -3.90
CA VAL A 6 2.79 -5.04 -4.90
C VAL A 6 3.64 -3.92 -4.34
N ILE A 7 3.38 -3.48 -3.11
CA ILE A 7 4.16 -2.41 -2.48
C ILE A 7 5.62 -2.85 -2.31
N LYS A 8 5.88 -4.06 -1.77
CA LYS A 8 7.24 -4.58 -1.60
C LYS A 8 8.01 -4.64 -2.91
N GLN A 9 7.37 -5.19 -3.95
CA GLN A 9 7.99 -5.37 -5.25
C GLN A 9 8.36 -4.03 -5.88
N ARG A 10 7.48 -3.02 -5.76
CA ARG A 10 7.75 -1.66 -6.27
C ARG A 10 8.80 -0.92 -5.48
N LEU A 11 8.86 -1.10 -4.15
CA LEU A 11 9.93 -0.53 -3.34
C LEU A 11 11.28 -1.10 -3.75
N ASP A 12 11.37 -2.41 -3.94
CA ASP A 12 12.60 -3.10 -4.38
C ASP A 12 13.02 -2.65 -5.80
N GLU A 13 12.08 -2.65 -6.76
CA GLU A 13 12.33 -2.21 -8.14
C GLU A 13 12.77 -0.74 -8.26
N LEU A 14 12.33 0.12 -7.33
CA LEU A 14 12.66 1.54 -7.31
C LEU A 14 13.84 1.86 -6.38
N GLY A 15 14.35 0.89 -5.62
CA GLY A 15 15.38 1.11 -4.60
C GLY A 15 14.94 2.05 -3.48
N LEU A 16 13.66 1.99 -3.09
CA LEU A 16 13.04 2.86 -2.09
C LEU A 16 12.84 2.13 -0.77
N GLU A 17 12.87 2.87 0.35
CA GLU A 17 12.64 2.31 1.67
C GLU A 17 11.19 2.51 2.13
N GLN A 18 10.75 1.69 3.10
CA GLN A 18 9.41 1.79 3.68
C GLN A 18 9.17 3.13 4.38
N LYS A 19 10.23 3.72 4.96
CA LYS A 19 10.20 5.05 5.59
C LYS A 19 9.84 6.14 4.58
N ASP A 20 10.34 6.04 3.35
CA ASP A 20 10.09 7.03 2.30
C ASP A 20 8.64 6.96 1.83
N LEU A 21 8.12 5.74 1.70
CA LEU A 21 6.70 5.51 1.41
C LEU A 21 5.80 6.04 2.53
N ALA A 22 6.19 5.84 3.79
CA ALA A 22 5.46 6.34 4.94
C ALA A 22 5.38 7.87 4.92
N THR A 23 6.51 8.54 4.68
CA THR A 23 6.56 10.00 4.51
C THR A 23 5.69 10.47 3.34
N ALA A 24 5.78 9.81 2.18
CA ALA A 24 5.02 10.18 0.99
C ALA A 24 3.51 9.96 1.15
N ALA A 25 3.11 8.94 1.88
CA ALA A 25 1.72 8.64 2.20
C ALA A 25 1.18 9.41 3.42
N GLU A 26 2.03 10.22 4.08
CA GLU A 26 1.72 10.96 5.31
C GLU A 26 1.19 10.04 6.43
N VAL A 27 1.82 8.88 6.58
CA VAL A 27 1.54 7.89 7.63
C VAL A 27 2.81 7.57 8.41
N THR A 28 2.66 6.89 9.55
CA THR A 28 3.84 6.45 10.31
C THR A 28 4.55 5.30 9.62
N GLU A 29 5.87 5.21 9.79
CA GLU A 29 6.63 4.04 9.30
C GLU A 29 6.10 2.73 9.90
N SER A 30 5.70 2.76 11.18
CA SER A 30 5.07 1.62 11.85
C SER A 30 3.78 1.16 11.17
N TYR A 31 3.03 2.07 10.56
CA TYR A 31 1.82 1.73 9.79
C TYR A 31 2.17 0.95 8.53
N ILE A 32 3.15 1.42 7.75
CA ILE A 32 3.64 0.71 6.56
C ILE A 32 4.25 -0.64 6.94
N SER A 33 5.04 -0.70 8.00
CA SER A 33 5.62 -1.95 8.50
C SER A 33 4.54 -2.98 8.88
N GLN A 34 3.49 -2.55 9.60
CA GLN A 34 2.35 -3.40 9.95
C GLN A 34 1.58 -3.91 8.73
N LEU A 35 1.36 -3.03 7.74
CA LEU A 35 0.74 -3.37 6.46
C LEU A 35 1.58 -4.44 5.73
N LEU A 36 2.88 -4.19 5.56
CA LEU A 36 3.78 -5.07 4.83
C LEU A 36 4.05 -6.41 5.54
N ALA A 37 3.91 -6.45 6.86
CA ALA A 37 3.97 -7.68 7.65
C ALA A 37 2.67 -8.50 7.61
N ARG A 38 1.62 -8.03 6.91
CA ARG A 38 0.25 -8.61 6.95
C ARG A 38 -0.32 -8.75 8.37
N LYS A 39 0.18 -7.96 9.33
CA LYS A 39 -0.33 -7.92 10.71
C LYS A 39 -1.62 -7.10 10.83
N LYS A 40 -1.89 -6.26 9.84
CA LYS A 40 -3.14 -5.53 9.66
C LYS A 40 -3.68 -5.76 8.27
N LEU A 41 -5.01 -5.77 8.19
CA LEU A 41 -5.71 -5.65 6.92
C LEU A 41 -5.32 -4.33 6.23
N PRO A 42 -5.24 -4.32 4.89
CA PRO A 42 -5.07 -3.09 4.15
C PRO A 42 -6.14 -2.06 4.54
N PRO A 43 -5.82 -0.74 4.51
CA PRO A 43 -6.79 0.30 4.80
C PRO A 43 -8.06 0.11 4.00
N ALA A 44 -9.18 0.60 4.55
CA ALA A 44 -10.45 0.48 3.86
C ALA A 44 -10.35 1.07 2.44
N PRO A 45 -10.91 0.41 1.41
CA PRO A 45 -10.68 0.76 0.01
C PRO A 45 -11.17 2.17 -0.34
N ASP A 46 -12.06 2.74 0.48
CA ASP A 46 -12.55 4.11 0.47
C ASP A 46 -11.56 5.15 1.04
N ARG A 47 -10.46 4.72 1.68
CA ARG A 47 -9.31 5.57 2.04
C ARG A 47 -8.45 5.89 0.82
N THR A 48 -9.07 6.52 -0.17
CA THR A 48 -8.43 6.89 -1.44
C THR A 48 -7.27 7.85 -1.23
N ASP A 49 -7.32 8.68 -0.17
CA ASP A 49 -6.25 9.59 0.24
C ASP A 49 -4.89 8.90 0.42
N ILE A 50 -4.86 7.76 1.12
CA ILE A 50 -3.63 7.02 1.39
C ILE A 50 -3.20 6.25 0.12
N TYR A 51 -4.14 5.59 -0.55
CA TYR A 51 -3.85 4.80 -1.74
C TYR A 51 -3.33 5.64 -2.90
N GLU A 52 -3.88 6.83 -3.13
CA GLU A 52 -3.41 7.76 -4.16
C GLU A 52 -1.98 8.21 -3.90
N LYS A 53 -1.66 8.59 -2.65
CA LYS A 53 -0.30 9.02 -2.27
C LYS A 53 0.72 7.88 -2.44
N MET A 54 0.39 6.69 -1.94
CA MET A 54 1.24 5.50 -2.11
C MET A 54 1.43 5.15 -3.58
N ALA A 55 0.35 5.14 -4.38
CA ALA A 55 0.42 4.81 -5.80
C ALA A 55 1.28 5.82 -6.57
N LYS A 56 1.10 7.12 -6.30
CA LYS A 56 1.91 8.19 -6.91
C LYS A 56 3.40 8.00 -6.59
N PHE A 57 3.75 7.72 -5.34
CA PHE A 57 5.12 7.49 -4.92
C PHE A 57 5.73 6.24 -5.58
N LEU A 58 4.97 5.15 -5.66
CA LEU A 58 5.39 3.87 -6.26
C LEU A 58 5.32 3.84 -7.80
N LYS A 59 4.96 4.97 -8.42
CA LYS A 59 4.75 5.11 -9.87
C LYS A 59 3.75 4.07 -10.41
N LEU A 60 2.63 3.93 -9.71
CA LEU A 60 1.50 3.07 -10.06
C LEU A 60 0.29 3.92 -10.46
N PRO A 61 -0.67 3.35 -11.23
CA PRO A 61 -2.00 3.94 -11.37
C PRO A 61 -2.65 4.14 -10.00
N SER A 62 -3.31 5.29 -9.79
CA SER A 62 -3.89 5.70 -8.51
C SER A 62 -4.93 4.72 -7.96
N ASP A 63 -5.66 4.04 -8.85
CA ASP A 63 -6.71 3.07 -8.54
C ASP A 63 -6.19 1.64 -8.33
N ARG A 64 -4.90 1.36 -8.61
CA ARG A 64 -4.38 0.00 -8.57
C ARG A 64 -4.38 -0.58 -7.16
N LEU A 65 -3.94 0.20 -6.18
CA LEU A 65 -3.85 -0.27 -4.79
C LEU A 65 -5.23 -0.40 -4.14
N SER A 66 -6.16 0.53 -4.41
CA SER A 66 -7.53 0.46 -3.87
C SER A 66 -8.31 -0.71 -4.45
N LYS A 67 -8.19 -1.01 -5.75
CA LYS A 67 -8.79 -2.19 -6.37
C LYS A 67 -8.28 -3.50 -5.78
N LEU A 68 -6.97 -3.59 -5.53
CA LEU A 68 -6.37 -4.76 -4.89
C LEU A 68 -6.84 -4.91 -3.44
N ALA A 69 -6.97 -3.81 -2.70
CA ALA A 69 -7.50 -3.82 -1.35
C ALA A 69 -8.95 -4.29 -1.29
N ASP A 70 -9.80 -3.84 -2.23
CA ASP A 70 -11.18 -4.29 -2.34
C ASP A 70 -11.26 -5.79 -2.68
N HIS A 71 -10.43 -6.27 -3.61
CA HIS A 71 -10.36 -7.69 -3.94
C HIS A 71 -9.95 -8.55 -2.74
N GLN A 72 -8.87 -8.16 -2.03
CA GLN A 72 -8.42 -8.88 -0.83
C GLN A 72 -9.50 -8.92 0.25
N ARG A 73 -10.19 -7.79 0.49
CA ARG A 73 -11.25 -7.74 1.50
C ARG A 73 -12.42 -8.64 1.15
N ARG A 74 -12.77 -8.77 -0.13
CA ARG A 74 -13.83 -9.67 -0.60
C ARG A 74 -13.42 -11.14 -0.57
N GLU A 75 -12.15 -11.47 -0.76
CA GLU A 75 -11.65 -12.84 -0.67
C GLU A 75 -11.47 -13.34 0.78
N GLU A 76 -11.33 -12.43 1.75
CA GLU A 76 -11.32 -12.78 3.18
C GLU A 76 -12.71 -12.82 3.83
N LEU A 77 -13.78 -12.59 3.05
CA LEU A 77 -15.20 -12.72 3.45
C LEU A 77 -15.78 -14.05 2.96
#